data_AF-A0A024VZ06-F1
#
_entry.id   AF-A0A024VZ06-F1
#
_cell.length_a   1.000
_cell.length_b   1.000
_cell.length_c   1.000
_cell.angle_alpha   90.00
_cell.angle_beta   90.00
_cell.angle_gamma   90.00
#
_symmetry.space_group_name_H-M   'P 1'
#
loop_
_entity.id
_entity.type
_entity.pdbx_description
1 polymer ?
#
loop_
_entity_poly.entity_id
_entity_poly.type
_entity_poly.pdbx_seq_one_letter_code
_entity_poly.pdbx_strand_id
1 'polypeptide(L)'
;MKNENMGNSIFYYSCYVIIVLTIILSKFVVIPLMAQMFLYTFITIYIGSHDSLKQLEIDDKTKKSDNITAYDAMMFPVIGSAALLTLYFAYKFLDPFYVNLLLTLYLTLAGVFSLQGVFTTILEPVFPNFFKKDEYVKTFKLPNFIYKEPIVFNTNKGEIVCLILSFAIGLRWIFYKDFITHNVLAVSFCFQAISLVILSNFLIGFLLLSGLFVYDIFWVFGNDVMVTVAKSFEAPVKLLFPVSSDPVHYSMLGLGDIIIPGILMSLCLRFDYYLFKNNIHKGNLKKMFNDISIHESFKKYYFYTIIIFYELGLVVTYCMLFYFEHPQPALLYLVPACILAILACSICKREFKLMIKYQEITDKSNTVDDASKNKKKDKEEIPKIQETPVSNAKKRITNK
;
A
#
# COMPACT_ATOMS: atom_id res chain seq x y z
N MET A 1 -11.11 26.70 -5.06
CA MET A 1 -11.61 25.34 -5.41
C MET A 1 -11.27 24.90 -6.84
N LYS A 2 -11.91 25.38 -7.93
CA LYS A 2 -11.64 24.82 -9.30
C LYS A 2 -10.19 25.03 -9.80
N ASN A 3 -9.61 26.23 -9.60
CA ASN A 3 -8.21 26.51 -9.96
C ASN A 3 -7.19 25.78 -9.06
N GLU A 4 -7.49 25.61 -7.77
CA GLU A 4 -6.62 24.89 -6.83
C GLU A 4 -6.61 23.38 -7.09
N ASN A 5 -7.77 22.80 -7.42
CA ASN A 5 -7.86 21.38 -7.81
C ASN A 5 -7.12 21.13 -9.14
N MET A 6 -7.12 22.10 -10.06
CA MET A 6 -6.32 22.00 -11.28
C MET A 6 -4.81 22.05 -10.97
N GLY A 7 -4.38 22.89 -10.04
CA GLY A 7 -2.99 22.94 -9.57
C GLY A 7 -2.53 21.63 -8.91
N ASN A 8 -3.36 21.02 -8.06
CA ASN A 8 -3.05 19.73 -7.44
C ASN A 8 -2.94 18.59 -8.45
N SER A 9 -3.77 18.61 -9.50
CA SER A 9 -3.70 17.64 -10.59
C SER A 9 -2.39 17.77 -11.37
N ILE A 10 -2.01 18.99 -11.75
CA ILE A 10 -0.75 19.26 -12.43
C ILE A 10 0.43 18.81 -11.58
N PHE A 11 0.44 19.12 -10.28
CA PHE A 11 1.52 18.69 -9.39
C PHE A 11 1.65 17.17 -9.33
N TYR A 12 0.53 16.46 -9.16
CA TYR A 12 0.50 15.00 -9.10
C TYR A 12 1.04 14.35 -10.40
N TYR A 13 0.61 14.79 -11.59
CA TYR A 13 1.16 14.26 -12.85
C TYR A 13 2.60 14.69 -13.10
N SER A 14 2.99 15.88 -12.63
CA SER A 14 4.39 16.34 -12.71
C SER A 14 5.32 15.42 -11.91
N CYS A 15 4.87 14.86 -10.78
CA CYS A 15 5.66 13.89 -10.01
C CYS A 15 6.06 12.65 -10.83
N TYR A 16 5.16 12.11 -11.67
CA TYR A 16 5.51 11.00 -12.58
C TYR A 16 6.56 11.39 -13.61
N VAL A 17 6.48 12.61 -14.15
CA VAL A 17 7.49 13.11 -15.10
C VAL A 17 8.83 13.29 -14.41
N ILE A 18 8.84 13.87 -13.20
CA ILE A 18 10.06 14.14 -12.43
C ILE A 18 10.77 12.83 -12.06
N ILE A 19 10.06 11.80 -11.59
CA ILE A 19 10.70 10.52 -11.23
C ILE A 19 11.32 9.83 -12.46
N VAL A 20 10.62 9.81 -13.59
CA VAL A 20 11.14 9.22 -14.85
C VAL A 20 12.34 10.01 -15.36
N LEU A 21 12.24 11.34 -15.37
CA LEU A 21 13.34 12.21 -15.76
C LEU A 21 14.55 12.01 -14.86
N THR A 22 14.35 11.88 -13.55
CA THR A 22 15.44 11.65 -12.60
C THR A 22 16.09 10.29 -12.85
N ILE A 23 15.32 9.22 -13.10
CA ILE A 23 15.86 7.90 -13.44
C ILE A 23 16.74 7.97 -14.70
N ILE A 24 16.27 8.65 -15.74
CA ILE A 24 17.00 8.80 -16.99
C ILE A 24 18.26 9.65 -16.78
N LEU A 25 18.15 10.79 -16.08
CA LEU A 25 19.26 11.69 -15.82
C LEU A 25 20.35 11.04 -14.99
N SER A 26 19.97 10.21 -14.01
CA SER A 26 20.90 9.47 -13.15
C SER A 26 21.79 8.49 -13.93
N LYS A 27 21.39 8.08 -15.13
CA LYS A 27 22.25 7.28 -16.01
C LYS A 27 23.44 8.08 -16.55
N PHE A 28 23.27 9.39 -16.75
CA PHE A 28 24.26 10.25 -17.40
C PHE A 28 25.04 11.12 -16.41
N VAL A 29 24.41 11.50 -15.30
CA VAL A 29 24.99 12.39 -14.30
C VAL A 29 24.86 11.74 -12.93
N VAL A 30 25.97 11.69 -12.19
CA VAL A 30 25.96 11.28 -10.79
C VAL A 30 25.32 12.38 -9.95
N ILE A 31 24.11 12.14 -9.50
CA ILE A 31 23.37 13.03 -8.60
C ILE A 31 23.85 12.72 -7.17
N PRO A 32 24.01 13.72 -6.28
CA PRO A 32 24.31 13.45 -4.87
C PRO A 32 23.31 12.46 -4.27
N LEU A 33 23.83 11.36 -3.71
CA LEU A 33 23.04 10.20 -3.28
C LEU A 33 21.88 10.58 -2.36
N MET A 34 22.11 11.45 -1.37
CA MET A 34 21.06 11.89 -0.44
C MET A 34 19.94 12.66 -1.12
N ALA A 35 20.28 13.55 -2.07
CA ALA A 35 19.28 14.30 -2.82
C ALA A 35 18.46 13.38 -3.72
N GLN A 36 19.11 12.38 -4.33
CA GLN A 36 18.44 11.39 -5.15
C GLN A 36 17.53 10.49 -4.31
N MET A 37 18.00 9.99 -3.17
CA MET A 37 17.19 9.17 -2.26
C MET A 37 15.94 9.94 -1.81
N PHE A 38 16.11 11.16 -1.29
CA PHE A 38 15.01 12.03 -0.87
C PHE A 38 13.98 12.24 -1.98
N LEU A 39 14.45 12.56 -3.19
CA LEU A 39 13.56 12.80 -4.32
C LEU A 39 12.77 11.54 -4.70
N TYR A 40 13.44 10.38 -4.74
CA TYR A 40 12.79 9.11 -5.07
C TYR A 40 11.76 8.73 -4.00
N THR A 41 12.13 8.77 -2.72
CA THR A 41 11.26 8.34 -1.63
C THR A 41 10.06 9.28 -1.49
N PHE A 42 10.28 10.60 -1.50
CA PHE A 42 9.21 11.59 -1.43
C PHE A 42 8.20 11.41 -2.56
N ILE A 43 8.66 11.36 -3.82
CA ILE A 43 7.76 11.23 -4.97
C ILE A 43 7.02 9.91 -4.93
N THR A 44 7.70 8.83 -4.57
CA THR A 44 7.11 7.49 -4.52
C THR A 44 6.01 7.37 -3.49
N ILE A 45 6.26 7.88 -2.28
CA ILE A 45 5.28 7.91 -1.21
C ILE A 45 4.13 8.84 -1.58
N TYR A 46 4.42 10.01 -2.18
CA TYR A 46 3.39 10.97 -2.60
C TYR A 46 2.41 10.35 -3.60
N ILE A 47 2.93 9.77 -4.69
CA ILE A 47 2.11 9.13 -5.73
C ILE A 47 1.32 7.97 -5.13
N GLY A 48 1.99 7.02 -4.47
CA GLY A 48 1.33 5.83 -3.91
C GLY A 48 0.26 6.19 -2.88
N SER A 49 0.49 7.21 -2.05
CA SER A 49 -0.51 7.66 -1.07
C SER A 49 -1.72 8.31 -1.74
N HIS A 50 -1.52 9.12 -2.77
CA HIS A 50 -2.63 9.70 -3.52
C HIS A 50 -3.42 8.64 -4.31
N ASP A 51 -2.74 7.64 -4.84
CA ASP A 51 -3.38 6.50 -5.52
C ASP A 51 -4.22 5.68 -4.54
N SER A 52 -3.78 5.55 -3.27
CA SER A 52 -4.57 4.87 -2.23
C SER A 52 -5.95 5.51 -1.99
N LEU A 53 -6.09 6.83 -2.20
CA LEU A 53 -7.40 7.51 -2.12
C LEU A 53 -8.33 7.10 -3.27
N LYS A 54 -7.79 6.89 -4.48
CA LYS A 54 -8.55 6.34 -5.62
C LYS A 54 -8.96 4.90 -5.35
N GLN A 55 -8.05 4.11 -4.79
CA GLN A 55 -8.33 2.71 -4.46
C GLN A 55 -9.47 2.60 -3.43
N LEU A 56 -9.48 3.46 -2.41
CA LEU A 56 -10.55 3.52 -1.41
C LEU A 56 -11.94 3.78 -2.05
N GLU A 57 -12.00 4.64 -3.08
CA GLU A 57 -13.23 4.89 -3.84
C GLU A 57 -13.69 3.66 -4.63
N ILE A 58 -12.74 2.94 -5.24
CA ILE A 58 -13.00 1.72 -5.99
C ILE A 58 -13.49 0.60 -5.06
N ASP A 59 -12.88 0.46 -3.89
CA ASP A 59 -13.22 -0.57 -2.91
C ASP A 59 -14.62 -0.33 -2.32
N ASP A 60 -15.00 0.92 -2.03
CA ASP A 60 -16.36 1.24 -1.58
C ASP A 60 -17.41 0.98 -2.69
N LYS A 61 -17.10 1.33 -3.95
CA LYS A 61 -17.98 1.06 -5.11
C LYS A 61 -18.14 -0.44 -5.38
N THR A 62 -17.06 -1.20 -5.27
CA THR A 62 -17.04 -2.65 -5.55
C THR A 62 -17.43 -3.49 -4.33
N LYS A 63 -17.56 -2.87 -3.15
CA LYS A 63 -17.77 -3.52 -1.85
C LYS A 63 -16.75 -4.63 -1.56
N LYS A 64 -15.51 -4.46 -2.03
CA LYS A 64 -14.38 -5.31 -1.66
C LYS A 64 -13.65 -4.67 -0.49
N SER A 65 -13.25 -5.47 0.49
CA SER A 65 -12.57 -5.02 1.69
C SER A 65 -11.43 -5.97 2.02
N ASP A 66 -10.29 -5.78 1.36
CA ASP A 66 -9.06 -6.52 1.65
C ASP A 66 -8.15 -5.63 2.53
N ASN A 67 -8.61 -5.36 3.75
CA ASN A 67 -7.83 -4.60 4.73
C ASN A 67 -6.87 -5.52 5.49
N ILE A 68 -5.67 -5.04 5.82
CA ILE A 68 -4.76 -5.75 6.73
C ILE A 68 -5.32 -5.72 8.15
N THR A 69 -5.55 -6.90 8.73
CA THR A 69 -5.98 -7.03 10.13
C THR A 69 -4.80 -7.00 11.10
N ALA A 70 -5.08 -6.89 12.40
CA ALA A 70 -4.04 -6.94 13.43
C ALA A 70 -3.27 -8.29 13.42
N TYR A 71 -3.96 -9.39 13.11
CA TYR A 71 -3.33 -10.70 13.00
C TYR A 71 -2.35 -10.75 11.82
N ASP A 72 -2.77 -10.24 10.66
CA ASP A 72 -1.91 -10.18 9.47
C ASP A 72 -0.66 -9.33 9.73
N ALA A 73 -0.82 -8.20 10.42
CA ALA A 73 0.28 -7.32 10.81
C ALA A 73 1.29 -8.01 11.75
N MET A 74 0.83 -8.76 12.75
CA MET A 74 1.72 -9.54 13.63
C MET A 74 2.40 -10.70 12.90
N MET A 75 1.73 -11.27 11.91
CA MET A 75 2.25 -12.40 11.14
C MET A 75 3.29 -11.96 10.10
N PHE A 76 3.29 -10.69 9.70
CA PHE A 76 4.17 -10.16 8.67
C PHE A 76 5.67 -10.40 8.96
N PRO A 77 6.22 -10.09 10.16
CA PRO A 77 7.59 -10.47 10.54
C PRO A 77 7.90 -11.97 10.46
N VAL A 78 6.93 -12.81 10.84
CA VAL A 78 7.11 -14.27 10.90
C VAL A 78 7.12 -14.87 9.50
N ILE A 79 6.19 -14.44 8.63
CA ILE A 79 6.16 -14.83 7.22
C ILE A 79 7.42 -14.34 6.51
N GLY A 80 7.85 -13.10 6.76
CA GLY A 80 9.12 -12.56 6.25
C GLY A 80 10.32 -13.40 6.69
N SER A 81 10.35 -13.81 7.97
CA SER A 81 11.42 -14.64 8.53
C SER A 81 11.47 -16.03 7.88
N ALA A 82 10.30 -16.65 7.70
CA ALA A 82 10.20 -17.95 7.03
C ALA A 82 10.62 -17.85 5.55
N ALA A 83 10.20 -16.81 4.84
CA ALA A 83 10.58 -16.57 3.45
C ALA A 83 12.10 -16.33 3.31
N LEU A 84 12.68 -15.51 4.18
CA LEU A 84 14.10 -15.19 4.19
C LEU A 84 14.95 -16.43 4.51
N LEU A 85 14.56 -17.23 5.50
CA LEU A 85 15.21 -18.53 5.79
C LEU A 85 15.10 -19.52 4.64
N THR A 86 13.92 -19.61 4.01
CA THR A 86 13.70 -20.49 2.86
C THR A 86 14.64 -20.09 1.72
N LEU A 87 14.77 -18.79 1.46
CA LEU A 87 15.65 -18.28 0.42
C LEU A 87 17.14 -18.49 0.76
N TYR A 88 17.52 -18.32 2.03
CA TYR A 88 18.87 -18.63 2.49
C TYR A 88 19.24 -20.10 2.26
N PHE A 89 18.36 -21.03 2.65
CA PHE A 89 18.57 -22.45 2.38
C PHE A 89 18.56 -22.76 0.89
N ALA A 90 17.72 -22.08 0.10
CA ALA A 90 17.74 -22.23 -1.36
C ALA A 90 19.11 -21.85 -1.93
N TYR A 91 19.69 -20.71 -1.58
CA TYR A 91 21.04 -20.34 -2.04
C TYR A 91 22.15 -21.24 -1.50
N LYS A 92 21.95 -21.86 -0.33
CA LYS A 92 22.94 -22.75 0.27
C LYS A 92 22.96 -24.14 -0.36
N PHE A 93 21.80 -24.66 -0.78
CA PHE A 93 21.64 -26.03 -1.24
C PHE A 93 21.39 -26.17 -2.75
N LEU A 94 20.94 -25.13 -3.43
CA LEU A 94 20.70 -25.12 -4.87
C LEU A 94 21.73 -24.25 -5.59
N ASP A 95 21.89 -24.48 -6.89
CA ASP A 95 22.72 -23.62 -7.72
C ASP A 95 22.11 -22.19 -7.76
N PRO A 96 22.89 -21.14 -7.44
CA PRO A 96 22.43 -19.75 -7.46
C PRO A 96 21.79 -19.33 -8.78
N PHE A 97 22.20 -19.92 -9.91
CA PHE A 97 21.62 -19.65 -11.22
C PHE A 97 20.12 -19.94 -11.25
N TYR A 98 19.69 -21.11 -10.77
CA TYR A 98 18.27 -21.49 -10.79
C TYR A 98 17.45 -20.65 -9.81
N VAL A 99 18.01 -20.35 -8.64
CA VAL A 99 17.35 -19.51 -7.62
C VAL A 99 17.14 -18.10 -8.17
N ASN A 100 18.18 -17.50 -8.75
CA ASN A 100 18.09 -16.18 -9.36
C ASN A 100 17.18 -16.17 -10.60
N LEU A 101 17.20 -17.21 -11.44
CA LEU A 101 16.29 -17.31 -12.59
C LEU A 101 14.82 -17.31 -12.13
N LEU A 102 14.48 -18.12 -11.12
CA LEU A 102 13.13 -18.21 -10.59
C LEU A 102 12.67 -16.87 -9.99
N LEU A 103 13.51 -16.26 -9.16
CA LEU A 103 13.21 -14.97 -8.53
C LEU A 103 13.10 -13.84 -9.54
N THR A 104 14.05 -13.76 -10.49
CA THR A 104 14.04 -12.82 -11.61
C THR A 104 12.72 -12.91 -12.36
N LEU A 105 12.30 -14.12 -12.75
CA LEU A 105 11.05 -14.33 -13.48
C LEU A 105 9.83 -13.89 -12.64
N TYR A 106 9.74 -14.36 -11.40
CA TYR A 106 8.61 -14.09 -10.50
C TYR A 106 8.45 -12.59 -10.21
N LEU A 107 9.55 -11.93 -9.86
CA LEU A 107 9.55 -10.52 -9.45
C LEU A 107 9.41 -9.57 -10.64
N THR A 108 9.92 -9.93 -11.81
CA THR A 108 9.63 -9.18 -13.04
C THR A 108 8.17 -9.26 -13.39
N LEU A 109 7.57 -10.45 -13.30
CA LEU A 109 6.15 -10.62 -13.60
C LEU A 109 5.30 -9.75 -12.66
N ALA A 110 5.60 -9.77 -11.35
CA ALA A 110 4.96 -8.87 -10.39
C ALA A 110 5.19 -7.39 -10.71
N GLY A 111 6.40 -7.02 -11.13
CA GLY A 111 6.75 -5.67 -11.58
C GLY A 111 6.00 -5.23 -12.84
N VAL A 112 5.78 -6.13 -13.80
CA VAL A 112 5.02 -5.89 -15.04
C VAL A 112 3.56 -5.59 -14.72
N PHE A 113 2.93 -6.35 -13.82
CA PHE A 113 1.56 -6.07 -13.38
C PHE A 113 1.46 -4.75 -12.61
N SER A 114 2.47 -4.45 -11.79
CA SER A 114 2.53 -3.16 -11.08
C SER A 114 2.66 -1.99 -12.05
N LEU A 115 3.54 -2.12 -13.05
CA LEU A 115 3.74 -1.11 -14.10
C LEU A 115 2.49 -0.93 -14.98
N GLN A 116 1.75 -2.01 -15.26
CA GLN A 116 0.46 -1.93 -15.95
C GLN A 116 -0.53 -1.05 -15.16
N GLY A 117 -0.62 -1.21 -13.84
CA GLY A 117 -1.45 -0.37 -12.97
C GLY A 117 -1.08 1.10 -13.03
N VAL A 118 0.23 1.38 -13.03
CA VAL A 118 0.77 2.75 -13.20
C VAL A 118 0.40 3.33 -14.55
N PHE A 119 0.61 2.60 -15.66
CA PHE A 119 0.24 3.09 -16.98
C PHE A 119 -1.26 3.32 -17.13
N THR A 120 -2.09 2.46 -16.54
CA THR A 120 -3.54 2.64 -16.53
C THR A 120 -3.90 3.95 -15.82
N THR A 121 -3.30 4.23 -14.67
CA THR A 121 -3.53 5.46 -13.90
C THR A 121 -3.13 6.73 -14.66
N ILE A 122 -2.04 6.67 -15.43
CA ILE A 122 -1.55 7.81 -16.23
C ILE A 122 -2.37 8.00 -17.52
N LEU A 123 -2.73 6.92 -18.21
CA LEU A 123 -3.34 6.98 -19.54
C LEU A 123 -4.87 7.08 -19.52
N GLU A 124 -5.54 6.56 -18.49
CA GLU A 124 -7.00 6.61 -18.35
C GLU A 124 -7.57 8.05 -18.45
N PRO A 125 -7.01 9.06 -17.76
CA PRO A 125 -7.46 10.45 -17.88
C PRO A 125 -7.22 11.07 -19.26
N VAL A 126 -6.17 10.64 -19.97
CA VAL A 126 -5.78 11.18 -21.28
C VAL A 126 -6.62 10.59 -22.40
N PHE A 127 -6.93 9.29 -22.32
CA PHE A 127 -7.67 8.55 -23.35
C PHE A 127 -8.92 7.84 -22.77
N PRO A 128 -9.89 8.56 -22.18
CA PRO A 128 -10.99 7.96 -21.42
C PRO A 128 -11.85 7.02 -22.26
N ASN A 129 -12.02 7.29 -23.56
CA ASN A 129 -12.76 6.42 -24.47
C ASN A 129 -12.11 5.05 -24.67
N PHE A 130 -10.78 4.96 -24.55
CA PHE A 130 -10.02 3.73 -24.68
C PHE A 130 -10.02 2.90 -23.38
N PHE A 131 -10.34 3.56 -22.26
CA PHE A 131 -10.50 2.98 -20.92
C PHE A 131 -11.98 2.85 -20.49
N LYS A 132 -12.95 3.02 -21.40
CA LYS A 132 -14.34 2.64 -21.15
C LYS A 132 -14.45 1.13 -21.03
N LYS A 133 -14.98 0.63 -19.91
CA LYS A 133 -15.21 -0.81 -19.69
C LYS A 133 -16.25 -1.31 -20.70
N ASP A 134 -15.78 -1.78 -21.85
CA ASP A 134 -16.56 -2.68 -22.69
C ASP A 134 -16.71 -4.00 -21.91
N GLU A 135 -17.92 -4.55 -21.77
CA GLU A 135 -18.21 -5.81 -21.07
C GLU A 135 -17.59 -7.04 -21.78
N TYR A 136 -16.27 -7.07 -21.98
CA TYR A 136 -15.57 -8.28 -22.42
C TYR A 136 -15.27 -9.15 -21.20
N VAL A 137 -16.30 -9.82 -20.70
CA VAL A 137 -16.14 -10.88 -19.69
C VAL A 137 -15.63 -12.13 -20.39
N LYS A 138 -14.31 -12.31 -20.47
CA LYS A 138 -13.73 -13.59 -20.86
C LYS A 138 -13.61 -14.48 -19.62
N THR A 139 -14.38 -15.56 -19.60
CA THR A 139 -14.29 -16.59 -18.56
C THR A 139 -13.29 -17.65 -19.01
N PHE A 140 -12.20 -17.80 -18.27
CA PHE A 140 -11.26 -18.90 -18.48
C PHE A 140 -11.56 -20.00 -17.45
N LYS A 141 -12.03 -21.16 -17.92
CA LYS A 141 -12.22 -22.34 -17.08
C LYS A 141 -10.89 -23.09 -17.01
N LEU A 142 -10.19 -22.98 -15.89
CA LEU A 142 -9.06 -23.86 -15.62
C LEU A 142 -9.55 -25.31 -15.40
N PRO A 143 -8.68 -26.32 -15.60
CA PRO A 143 -8.97 -27.68 -15.19
C PRO A 143 -9.36 -27.73 -13.71
N ASN A 144 -10.42 -28.48 -13.38
CA ASN A 144 -11.05 -28.52 -12.04
C ASN A 144 -10.09 -28.88 -10.88
N PHE A 145 -8.88 -29.38 -11.18
CA PHE A 145 -7.86 -29.68 -10.18
C PHE A 145 -7.14 -28.43 -9.64
N ILE A 146 -7.14 -27.32 -10.38
CA ILE A 146 -6.39 -26.10 -10.04
C ILE A 146 -7.28 -25.04 -9.39
N TYR A 147 -8.48 -24.78 -9.95
CA TYR A 147 -9.42 -23.78 -9.43
C TYR A 147 -10.87 -24.18 -9.75
N LYS A 148 -11.76 -24.15 -8.75
CA LYS A 148 -13.19 -24.51 -8.92
C LYS A 148 -14.06 -23.38 -9.47
N GLU A 149 -13.61 -22.13 -9.38
CA GLU A 149 -14.35 -20.97 -9.88
C GLU A 149 -13.73 -20.48 -11.20
N PRO A 150 -14.55 -20.10 -12.20
CA PRO A 150 -14.05 -19.55 -13.45
C PRO A 150 -13.38 -18.20 -13.19
N ILE A 151 -12.15 -18.03 -13.67
CA ILE A 151 -11.48 -16.73 -13.57
C ILE A 151 -12.18 -15.80 -14.57
N VAL A 152 -12.86 -14.78 -14.03
CA VAL A 152 -13.53 -13.74 -14.80
C VAL A 152 -12.53 -12.62 -15.05
N PHE A 153 -12.00 -12.53 -16.28
CA PHE A 153 -11.23 -11.38 -16.71
C PHE A 153 -12.20 -10.34 -17.25
N ASN A 154 -12.51 -9.33 -16.44
CA ASN A 154 -13.17 -8.12 -16.90
C ASN A 154 -12.09 -7.12 -17.28
N THR A 155 -11.58 -7.22 -18.51
CA THR A 155 -10.40 -6.48 -18.95
C THR A 155 -10.75 -5.56 -20.11
N ASN A 156 -10.21 -4.35 -20.06
CA ASN A 156 -10.40 -3.35 -21.09
C ASN A 156 -9.32 -3.40 -22.19
N LYS A 157 -9.63 -2.91 -23.39
CA LYS A 157 -8.66 -2.66 -24.48
C LYS A 157 -7.48 -1.81 -24.01
N GLY A 158 -7.73 -0.75 -23.24
CA GLY A 158 -6.68 0.08 -22.65
C GLY A 158 -5.74 -0.67 -21.70
N GLU A 159 -6.30 -1.52 -20.83
CA GLU A 159 -5.53 -2.33 -19.89
C GLU A 159 -4.65 -3.37 -20.63
N ILE A 160 -5.17 -3.98 -21.70
CA ILE A 160 -4.41 -4.91 -22.55
C ILE A 160 -3.22 -4.21 -23.20
N VAL A 161 -3.40 -3.00 -23.75
CA VAL A 161 -2.29 -2.24 -24.35
C VAL A 161 -1.25 -1.86 -23.28
N CYS A 162 -1.69 -1.42 -22.10
CA CYS A 162 -0.79 -1.13 -20.98
C CYS A 162 0.00 -2.38 -20.56
N LEU A 163 -0.64 -3.54 -20.54
CA LEU A 163 0.00 -4.81 -20.20
C LEU A 163 1.06 -5.21 -21.24
N ILE A 164 0.75 -5.09 -22.53
CA ILE A 164 1.70 -5.38 -23.62
C ILE A 164 2.93 -4.46 -23.52
N LEU A 165 2.73 -3.16 -23.29
CA LEU A 165 3.82 -2.20 -23.12
C LEU A 165 4.67 -2.52 -21.88
N SER A 166 4.02 -2.84 -20.76
CA SER A 166 4.71 -3.21 -19.51
C SER A 166 5.51 -4.50 -19.69
N PHE A 167 4.97 -5.48 -20.42
CA PHE A 167 5.64 -6.74 -20.71
C PHE A 167 6.89 -6.54 -21.57
N ALA A 168 6.83 -5.63 -22.56
CA ALA A 168 8.02 -5.27 -23.35
C ALA A 168 9.15 -4.67 -22.48
N ILE A 169 8.80 -3.84 -21.50
CA ILE A 169 9.76 -3.28 -20.53
C ILE A 169 10.31 -4.38 -19.61
N GLY A 170 9.46 -5.29 -19.14
CA GLY A 170 9.88 -6.45 -18.34
C GLY A 170 10.85 -7.37 -19.11
N LEU A 171 10.56 -7.69 -20.36
CA LEU A 171 11.46 -8.48 -21.22
C LEU A 171 12.79 -7.77 -21.42
N ARG A 172 12.77 -6.46 -21.68
CA ARG A 172 13.99 -5.66 -21.80
C ARG A 172 14.85 -5.79 -20.54
N TRP A 173 14.25 -5.72 -19.35
CA TRP A 173 14.99 -5.91 -18.10
C TRP A 173 15.61 -7.31 -18.00
N ILE A 174 14.88 -8.38 -18.35
CA ILE A 174 15.40 -9.76 -18.29
C ILE A 174 16.62 -9.95 -19.20
N PHE A 175 16.59 -9.39 -20.42
CA PHE A 175 17.68 -9.57 -21.39
C PHE A 175 18.88 -8.65 -21.16
N TYR A 176 18.64 -7.37 -20.84
CA TYR A 176 19.70 -6.36 -20.76
C TYR A 176 20.15 -6.05 -19.34
N LYS A 177 19.35 -6.41 -18.32
CA LYS A 177 19.55 -6.05 -16.91
C LYS A 177 19.89 -4.57 -16.72
N ASP A 178 19.24 -3.69 -17.49
CA ASP A 178 19.56 -2.27 -17.50
C ASP A 178 19.01 -1.52 -16.27
N PHE A 179 19.82 -0.60 -15.75
CA PHE A 179 19.52 0.23 -14.58
C PHE A 179 18.15 0.94 -14.66
N ILE A 180 17.81 1.48 -15.84
CA ILE A 180 16.58 2.24 -16.04
C ILE A 180 15.36 1.34 -15.85
N THR A 181 15.29 0.21 -16.55
CA THR A 181 14.13 -0.69 -16.45
C THR A 181 14.02 -1.31 -15.07
N HIS A 182 15.16 -1.62 -14.43
CA HIS A 182 15.22 -2.09 -13.05
C HIS A 182 14.51 -1.11 -12.11
N ASN A 183 14.91 0.17 -12.14
CA ASN A 183 14.33 1.19 -11.27
C ASN A 183 12.88 1.54 -11.65
N VAL A 184 12.52 1.51 -12.94
CA VAL A 184 11.12 1.71 -13.37
C VAL A 184 10.21 0.62 -12.81
N LEU A 185 10.62 -0.64 -12.86
CA LEU A 185 9.86 -1.77 -12.29
C LEU A 185 9.77 -1.65 -10.76
N ALA A 186 10.89 -1.34 -10.10
CA ALA A 186 10.96 -1.21 -8.65
C ALA A 186 10.08 -0.07 -8.11
N VAL A 187 10.14 1.12 -8.72
CA VAL A 187 9.29 2.28 -8.36
C VAL A 187 7.81 1.96 -8.61
N SER A 188 7.50 1.29 -9.73
CA SER A 188 6.11 0.90 -10.03
C SER A 188 5.56 -0.08 -9.00
N PHE A 189 6.38 -1.03 -8.55
CA PHE A 189 6.04 -1.93 -7.45
C PHE A 189 5.74 -1.16 -6.17
N CYS A 190 6.54 -0.14 -5.83
CA CYS A 190 6.26 0.71 -4.67
C CYS A 190 4.96 1.49 -4.79
N PHE A 191 4.67 2.12 -5.94
CA PHE A 191 3.41 2.85 -6.15
C PHE A 191 2.21 1.94 -5.91
N GLN A 192 2.24 0.75 -6.54
CA GLN A 192 1.15 -0.21 -6.46
C GLN A 192 0.99 -0.78 -5.04
N ALA A 193 2.11 -1.10 -4.36
CA ALA A 193 2.07 -1.64 -3.01
C ALA A 193 1.51 -0.63 -2.00
N ILE A 194 1.94 0.63 -2.03
CA ILE A 194 1.45 1.69 -1.13
C ILE A 194 -0.03 2.00 -1.41
N SER A 195 -0.45 1.92 -2.67
CA SER A 195 -1.83 2.19 -3.10
C SER A 195 -2.81 1.08 -2.67
N LEU A 196 -2.46 -0.18 -2.89
CA LEU A 196 -3.35 -1.32 -2.65
C LEU A 196 -3.40 -1.76 -1.18
N VAL A 197 -2.31 -1.61 -0.44
CA VAL A 197 -2.25 -2.11 0.92
C VAL A 197 -2.90 -1.11 1.87
N ILE A 198 -4.11 -1.45 2.31
CA ILE A 198 -4.94 -0.60 3.15
C ILE A 198 -4.92 -1.11 4.60
N LEU A 199 -4.57 -0.22 5.53
CA LEU A 199 -4.66 -0.49 6.97
C LEU A 199 -6.01 -0.01 7.50
N SER A 200 -6.69 -0.85 8.29
CA SER A 200 -7.99 -0.44 8.86
C SER A 200 -7.86 0.70 9.88
N ASN A 201 -6.76 0.77 10.64
CA ASN A 201 -6.57 1.76 11.70
C ASN A 201 -5.08 2.01 12.03
N PHE A 202 -4.82 3.05 12.83
CA PHE A 202 -3.46 3.43 13.25
C PHE A 202 -2.79 2.41 14.18
N LEU A 203 -3.56 1.68 15.00
CA LEU A 203 -3.01 0.69 15.91
C LEU A 203 -2.37 -0.47 15.17
N ILE A 204 -3.02 -0.96 14.10
CA ILE A 204 -2.48 -2.00 13.22
C ILE A 204 -1.21 -1.48 12.54
N GLY A 205 -1.19 -0.23 12.11
CA GLY A 205 0.01 0.42 11.56
C GLY A 205 1.18 0.46 12.55
N PHE A 206 0.95 0.87 13.79
CA PHE A 206 1.98 0.87 14.84
C PHE A 206 2.45 -0.53 15.18
N LEU A 207 1.55 -1.51 15.20
CA LEU A 207 1.85 -2.91 15.44
C LEU A 207 2.73 -3.50 14.33
N LEU A 208 2.37 -3.25 13.07
CA LEU A 208 3.14 -3.66 11.89
C LEU A 208 4.56 -3.09 11.94
N LEU A 209 4.70 -1.77 12.13
CA LEU A 209 6.01 -1.12 12.20
C LEU A 209 6.84 -1.62 13.38
N SER A 210 6.23 -1.80 14.55
CA SER A 210 6.95 -2.28 15.74
C SER A 210 7.41 -3.73 15.57
N GLY A 211 6.59 -4.59 14.95
CA GLY A 211 6.99 -5.96 14.62
C GLY A 211 8.15 -5.99 13.63
N LEU A 212 8.11 -5.14 12.60
CA LEU A 212 9.15 -5.05 11.58
C LEU A 212 10.44 -4.39 12.09
N PHE A 213 10.35 -3.49 13.06
CA PHE A 213 11.50 -2.96 13.80
C PHE A 213 12.28 -4.07 14.50
N VAL A 214 11.59 -4.96 15.23
CA VAL A 214 12.24 -6.09 15.90
C VAL A 214 12.80 -7.09 14.89
N TYR A 215 12.05 -7.36 13.82
CA TYR A 215 12.48 -8.21 12.71
C TYR A 215 13.81 -7.75 12.10
N ASP A 216 13.93 -6.47 11.75
CA ASP A 216 15.10 -5.92 11.07
C ASP A 216 16.33 -5.99 11.98
N ILE A 217 16.18 -5.63 13.26
CA ILE A 217 17.25 -5.77 14.26
C ILE A 217 17.71 -7.23 14.38
N PHE A 218 16.77 -8.18 14.49
CA PHE A 218 17.10 -9.59 14.63
C PHE A 218 17.84 -10.14 13.41
N TRP A 219 17.38 -9.83 12.19
CA TRP A 219 17.96 -10.39 10.97
C TRP A 219 19.22 -9.67 10.48
N VAL A 220 19.40 -8.39 10.80
CA VAL A 220 20.62 -7.64 10.44
C VAL A 220 21.75 -7.90 11.44
N PHE A 221 21.47 -7.87 12.75
CA PHE A 221 22.52 -8.04 13.76
C PHE A 221 22.64 -9.47 14.29
N GLY A 222 21.57 -10.27 14.23
CA GLY A 222 21.56 -11.58 14.86
C GLY A 222 22.30 -12.66 14.07
N ASN A 223 22.27 -12.64 12.73
CA ASN A 223 22.89 -13.66 11.89
C ASN A 223 23.26 -13.12 10.50
N ASP A 224 24.22 -13.77 9.82
CA ASP A 224 24.65 -13.43 8.45
C ASP A 224 23.63 -13.79 7.34
N VAL A 225 22.45 -14.29 7.72
CA VAL A 225 21.42 -14.81 6.79
C VAL A 225 20.94 -13.70 5.86
N MET A 226 20.58 -12.53 6.40
CA MET A 226 20.10 -11.41 5.60
C MET A 226 21.17 -10.88 4.65
N VAL A 227 22.41 -10.74 5.13
CA VAL A 227 23.54 -10.25 4.32
C VAL A 227 23.87 -11.23 3.19
N THR A 228 23.84 -12.54 3.46
CA THR A 228 24.08 -13.58 2.46
C THR A 228 23.02 -13.52 1.36
N VAL A 229 21.74 -13.49 1.75
CA VAL A 229 20.63 -13.39 0.79
C VAL A 229 20.72 -12.08 -0.01
N ALA A 230 20.97 -10.95 0.65
CA ALA A 230 21.03 -9.64 -0.01
C ALA A 230 22.16 -9.54 -1.06
N LYS A 231 23.29 -10.21 -0.83
CA LYS A 231 24.41 -10.26 -1.78
C LYS A 231 24.16 -11.20 -2.96
N SER A 232 23.46 -12.32 -2.74
CA SER A 232 23.17 -13.31 -3.79
C SER A 232 21.94 -12.98 -4.64
N PHE A 233 21.11 -12.05 -4.17
CA PHE A 233 19.81 -11.72 -4.76
C PHE A 233 19.86 -10.66 -5.86
N GLU A 234 19.56 -11.09 -7.09
CA GLU A 234 19.51 -10.26 -8.30
C GLU A 234 18.07 -10.13 -8.83
N ALA A 235 17.31 -9.14 -8.36
CA ALA A 235 15.94 -8.87 -8.84
C ALA A 235 15.54 -7.41 -8.61
N PRO A 236 14.48 -6.88 -9.29
CA PRO A 236 14.08 -5.48 -9.23
C PRO A 236 13.25 -5.18 -7.98
N VAL A 237 13.77 -5.55 -6.81
CA VAL A 237 13.13 -5.39 -5.49
C VAL A 237 13.97 -4.46 -4.58
N LYS A 238 14.81 -3.64 -5.21
CA LYS A 238 15.58 -2.58 -4.57
C LYS A 238 15.70 -1.40 -5.53
N LEU A 239 15.88 -0.20 -5.01
CA LEU A 239 16.28 0.94 -5.82
C LEU A 239 17.79 0.98 -5.91
N LEU A 240 18.30 1.21 -7.11
CA LEU A 240 19.72 1.40 -7.36
C LEU A 240 19.99 2.89 -7.57
N PHE A 241 21.09 3.39 -6.99
CA PHE A 241 21.54 4.77 -7.13
C PHE A 241 23.00 4.77 -7.56
N PRO A 242 23.37 5.36 -8.72
CA PRO A 242 24.75 5.39 -9.16
C PRO A 242 25.56 6.37 -8.29
N VAL A 243 26.65 5.90 -7.68
CA VAL A 243 27.52 6.69 -6.79
C VAL A 243 28.83 7.09 -7.48
N SER A 244 29.34 6.22 -8.36
CA SER A 244 30.54 6.48 -9.16
C SER A 244 30.29 6.05 -10.60
N SER A 245 30.93 6.73 -11.55
CA SER A 245 30.84 6.41 -12.98
C SER A 245 31.88 5.36 -13.42
N ASP A 246 33.06 5.33 -12.80
CA ASP A 246 34.17 4.45 -13.19
C ASP A 246 34.93 3.90 -11.96
N PRO A 247 34.78 2.61 -11.59
CA PRO A 247 33.75 1.67 -12.03
C PRO A 247 32.37 2.11 -11.56
N VAL A 248 31.31 1.68 -12.25
CA VAL A 248 29.94 1.97 -11.83
C VAL A 248 29.60 1.24 -10.53
N HIS A 249 29.52 1.97 -9.42
CA HIS A 249 29.05 1.44 -8.14
C HIS A 249 27.65 1.95 -7.86
N TYR A 250 26.78 1.04 -7.42
CA TYR A 250 25.42 1.37 -7.03
C TYR A 250 25.26 1.29 -5.51
N SER A 251 24.73 2.35 -4.91
CA SER A 251 24.10 2.26 -3.59
C SER A 251 22.70 1.66 -3.75
N MET A 252 22.22 0.96 -2.72
CA MET A 252 20.96 0.23 -2.76
C MET A 252 20.06 0.67 -1.60
N LEU A 253 18.77 0.83 -1.87
CA LEU A 253 17.74 1.00 -0.85
C LEU A 253 16.66 -0.06 -1.04
N GLY A 254 16.30 -0.76 0.04
CA GLY A 254 15.27 -1.80 0.00
C GLY A 254 13.89 -1.18 -0.27
N LEU A 255 13.08 -1.82 -1.13
CA LEU A 255 11.70 -1.34 -1.33
C LEU A 255 10.85 -1.48 -0.07
N GLY A 256 11.17 -2.47 0.79
CA GLY A 256 10.51 -2.63 2.08
C GLY A 256 10.62 -1.40 2.97
N ASP A 257 11.78 -0.74 2.97
CA ASP A 257 12.06 0.45 3.78
C ASP A 257 11.24 1.67 3.33
N ILE A 258 10.75 1.66 2.09
CA ILE A 258 9.89 2.71 1.52
C ILE A 258 8.41 2.33 1.66
N ILE A 259 8.07 1.09 1.26
CA ILE A 259 6.68 0.61 1.22
C ILE A 259 6.09 0.54 2.62
N ILE A 260 6.82 -0.04 3.58
CA ILE A 260 6.28 -0.31 4.91
C ILE A 260 5.95 0.99 5.67
N PRO A 261 6.86 1.98 5.79
CA PRO A 261 6.49 3.30 6.29
C PRO A 261 5.49 4.00 5.37
N GLY A 262 5.60 3.84 4.05
CA GLY A 262 4.72 4.46 3.05
C GLY A 262 3.24 4.09 3.21
N ILE A 263 2.94 2.84 3.58
CA ILE A 263 1.58 2.40 3.90
C ILE A 263 1.01 3.16 5.12
N LEU A 264 1.83 3.44 6.13
CA LEU A 264 1.40 4.25 7.27
C LEU A 264 1.24 5.73 6.89
N MET A 265 2.07 6.25 5.98
CA MET A 265 1.94 7.61 5.45
C MET A 265 0.66 7.75 4.60
N SER A 266 0.30 6.73 3.81
CA SER A 266 -0.96 6.71 3.06
C SER A 266 -2.17 6.70 4.01
N LEU A 267 -2.09 6.00 5.14
CA LEU A 267 -3.10 6.09 6.20
C LEU A 267 -3.19 7.50 6.81
N CYS A 268 -2.06 8.18 7.02
CA CYS A 268 -2.05 9.58 7.48
C CYS A 268 -2.74 10.53 6.49
N LEU A 269 -2.51 10.34 5.18
CA LEU A 269 -3.18 11.13 4.14
C LEU A 269 -4.69 10.91 4.15
N ARG A 270 -5.13 9.65 4.28
CA ARG A 270 -6.54 9.28 4.39
C ARG A 270 -7.19 9.83 5.66
N PHE A 271 -6.46 9.86 6.76
CA PHE A 271 -6.91 10.49 8.00
C PHE A 271 -7.04 12.02 7.87
N ASP A 272 -6.07 12.70 7.25
CA ASP A 272 -6.18 14.13 6.94
C ASP A 272 -7.42 14.42 6.06
N TYR A 273 -7.68 13.57 5.08
CA TYR A 273 -8.88 13.65 4.24
C TYR A 273 -10.17 13.43 5.04
N TYR A 274 -10.16 12.45 5.96
CA TYR A 274 -11.26 12.19 6.89
C TYR A 274 -11.57 13.41 7.76
N LEU A 275 -10.54 14.04 8.36
CA LEU A 275 -10.70 15.25 9.18
C LEU A 275 -11.31 16.40 8.37
N PHE A 276 -10.83 16.60 7.14
CA PHE A 276 -11.35 17.61 6.24
C PHE A 276 -12.85 17.39 5.96
N LYS A 277 -13.25 16.17 5.59
CA LYS A 277 -14.66 15.89 5.30
C LYS A 277 -15.55 15.87 6.53
N ASN A 278 -15.07 15.41 7.68
CA ASN A 278 -15.83 15.44 8.93
C ASN A 278 -16.19 16.89 9.32
N ASN A 279 -15.26 17.83 9.13
CA ASN A 279 -15.49 19.26 9.36
C ASN A 279 -16.55 19.86 8.42
N ILE A 280 -16.61 19.39 7.16
CA ILE A 280 -17.57 19.88 6.15
C ILE A 280 -18.96 19.26 6.33
N HIS A 281 -19.05 17.96 6.63
CA HIS A 281 -20.30 17.22 6.58
C HIS A 281 -20.98 16.94 7.93
N LYS A 282 -20.45 17.47 9.05
CA LYS A 282 -21.04 17.36 10.41
C LYS A 282 -21.72 16.00 10.67
N GLY A 283 -21.01 14.89 10.44
CA GLY A 283 -21.45 13.54 10.81
C GLY A 283 -22.23 12.73 9.75
N ASN A 284 -22.47 13.23 8.53
CA ASN A 284 -23.04 12.41 7.45
C ASN A 284 -21.98 11.52 6.78
N LEU A 285 -21.62 10.43 7.47
CA LEU A 285 -20.58 9.45 7.09
C LEU A 285 -20.79 8.85 5.67
N LYS A 286 -22.05 8.68 5.26
CA LYS A 286 -22.43 8.01 3.99
C LYS A 286 -22.19 8.86 2.73
N LYS A 287 -22.06 10.20 2.87
CA LYS A 287 -21.68 11.10 1.77
C LYS A 287 -20.17 11.32 1.70
N MET A 288 -19.42 10.83 2.70
CA MET A 288 -18.00 11.12 2.84
C MET A 288 -17.13 10.42 1.78
N PHE A 289 -17.58 9.28 1.23
CA PHE A 289 -16.80 8.46 0.29
C PHE A 289 -17.40 8.38 -1.13
N ASN A 290 -18.60 8.93 -1.36
CA ASN A 290 -19.21 8.93 -2.70
C ASN A 290 -18.56 9.94 -3.67
N ASP A 291 -17.93 10.99 -3.15
CA ASP A 291 -17.27 12.04 -3.94
C ASP A 291 -15.79 12.17 -3.53
N ILE A 292 -14.98 11.12 -3.69
CA ILE A 292 -13.53 11.22 -3.45
C ILE A 292 -12.88 11.82 -4.69
N SER A 293 -12.30 13.01 -4.57
CA SER A 293 -11.50 13.58 -5.64
C SER A 293 -10.03 13.59 -5.22
N ILE A 294 -9.18 12.91 -6.00
CA ILE A 294 -7.73 12.78 -5.74
C ILE A 294 -7.06 14.17 -5.65
N HIS A 295 -7.62 15.14 -6.38
CA HIS A 295 -7.12 16.50 -6.50
C HIS A 295 -7.80 17.49 -5.55
N GLU A 296 -8.64 17.02 -4.62
CA GLU A 296 -9.28 17.91 -3.66
C GLU A 296 -8.23 18.66 -2.84
N SER A 297 -8.43 19.96 -2.72
CA SER A 297 -7.58 20.82 -1.92
C SER A 297 -7.96 20.69 -0.43
N PHE A 298 -7.14 19.96 0.32
CA PHE A 298 -7.22 19.87 1.78
C PHE A 298 -5.84 19.98 2.42
N LYS A 299 -5.84 20.32 3.72
CA LYS A 299 -4.61 20.42 4.53
C LYS A 299 -4.12 19.01 4.88
N LYS A 300 -2.92 18.66 4.41
CA LYS A 300 -2.28 17.34 4.58
C LYS A 300 -1.27 17.38 5.74
N TYR A 301 -1.74 17.75 6.93
CA TYR A 301 -0.84 18.07 8.04
C TYR A 301 -0.14 16.83 8.61
N TYR A 302 -0.89 15.76 8.90
CA TYR A 302 -0.31 14.50 9.38
C TYR A 302 0.61 13.91 8.31
N PHE A 303 0.17 13.91 7.06
CA PHE A 303 0.91 13.37 5.92
C PHE A 303 2.28 14.04 5.71
N TYR A 304 2.35 15.37 5.64
CA TYR A 304 3.64 16.03 5.46
C TYR A 304 4.53 15.94 6.71
N THR A 305 3.94 15.92 7.91
CA THR A 305 4.69 15.77 9.16
C THR A 305 5.41 14.43 9.20
N ILE A 306 4.71 13.32 8.90
CA ILE A 306 5.33 11.99 8.91
C ILE A 306 6.40 11.85 7.81
N ILE A 307 6.17 12.41 6.62
CA ILE A 307 7.15 12.42 5.52
C ILE A 307 8.45 13.12 5.97
N ILE A 308 8.35 14.30 6.58
CA ILE A 308 9.54 15.04 7.05
C ILE A 308 10.35 14.19 8.04
N PHE A 309 9.68 13.55 9.00
CA PHE A 309 10.36 12.71 9.99
C PHE A 309 10.93 11.43 9.37
N TYR A 310 10.25 10.84 8.39
CA TYR A 310 10.78 9.71 7.63
C TYR A 310 12.07 10.09 6.88
N GLU A 311 12.07 11.23 6.20
CA GLU A 311 13.25 11.74 5.47
C GLU A 311 14.41 12.07 6.44
N LEU A 312 14.11 12.65 7.60
CA LEU A 312 15.10 12.82 8.67
C LEU A 312 15.64 11.47 9.17
N GLY A 313 14.77 10.47 9.30
CA GLY A 313 15.15 9.10 9.65
C GLY A 313 16.10 8.48 8.62
N LEU A 314 15.83 8.66 7.32
CA LEU A 314 16.73 8.23 6.24
C LEU A 314 18.10 8.89 6.32
N VAL A 315 18.13 10.20 6.61
CA VAL A 315 19.39 10.94 6.83
C VAL A 315 20.17 10.34 8.00
N VAL A 316 19.51 10.05 9.12
CA VAL A 316 20.15 9.40 10.27
C VAL A 316 20.69 8.02 9.90
N THR A 317 19.90 7.19 9.21
CA THR A 317 20.34 5.86 8.74
C THR A 317 21.61 5.98 7.90
N TYR A 318 21.63 6.94 6.97
CA TYR A 318 22.80 7.20 6.14
C TYR A 318 24.01 7.64 6.96
N CYS A 319 23.85 8.62 7.85
CA CYS A 319 24.93 9.08 8.72
C CYS A 319 25.52 7.93 9.58
N MET A 320 24.66 7.04 10.09
CA MET A 320 25.10 5.89 10.87
C MET A 320 25.82 4.84 10.01
N LEU A 321 25.37 4.61 8.78
CA LEU A 321 26.08 3.75 7.82
C LEU A 321 27.51 4.27 7.55
N PHE A 322 27.68 5.59 7.40
CA PHE A 322 29.01 6.20 7.20
C PHE A 322 29.89 6.12 8.44
N TYR A 323 29.32 6.28 9.63
CA TYR A 323 30.09 6.26 10.88
C TYR A 323 30.55 4.85 11.25
N PHE A 324 29.70 3.84 11.06
CA PHE A 324 29.99 2.46 11.48
C PHE A 324 30.60 1.59 10.38
N GLU A 325 30.56 2.01 9.11
CA GLU A 325 31.04 1.25 7.93
C GLU A 325 30.48 -0.19 7.83
N HIS A 326 29.36 -0.44 8.51
CA HIS A 326 28.69 -1.74 8.60
C HIS A 326 27.21 -1.60 8.24
N PRO A 327 26.60 -2.58 7.54
CA PRO A 327 25.17 -2.57 7.23
C PRO A 327 24.33 -2.41 8.50
N GLN A 328 23.50 -1.38 8.53
CA GLN A 328 22.59 -1.08 9.63
C GLN A 328 21.14 -1.42 9.22
N PRO A 329 20.30 -1.90 10.16
CA PRO A 329 18.87 -2.05 9.92
C PRO A 329 18.25 -0.66 9.68
N ALA A 330 17.67 -0.43 8.50
CA ALA A 330 17.11 0.88 8.16
C ALA A 330 15.88 1.20 9.01
N LEU A 331 15.05 0.19 9.31
CA LEU A 331 13.85 0.36 10.10
C LEU A 331 14.13 0.74 11.56
N LEU A 332 15.35 0.50 12.05
CA LEU A 332 15.81 0.92 13.38
C LEU A 332 15.66 2.44 13.59
N TYR A 333 15.92 3.23 12.54
CA TYR A 333 15.83 4.69 12.61
C TYR A 333 14.51 5.22 12.06
N LEU A 334 13.98 4.58 11.00
CA LEU A 334 12.74 5.02 10.36
C LEU A 334 11.50 4.81 11.23
N VAL A 335 11.38 3.66 11.90
CA VAL A 335 10.19 3.33 12.68
C VAL A 335 9.99 4.28 13.85
N PRO A 336 10.99 4.52 14.73
CA PRO A 336 10.84 5.48 15.81
C PRO A 336 10.51 6.89 15.32
N ALA A 337 11.14 7.34 14.22
CA ALA A 337 10.88 8.66 13.64
C ALA A 337 9.42 8.80 13.19
N CYS A 338 8.89 7.81 12.45
CA CYS A 338 7.51 7.80 11.97
C CYS A 338 6.48 7.74 13.11
N ILE A 339 6.69 6.86 14.10
CA ILE A 339 5.78 6.74 15.25
C ILE A 339 5.79 8.02 16.07
N LEU A 340 6.98 8.57 16.36
CA LEU A 340 7.13 9.81 17.10
C LEU A 340 6.46 10.98 16.37
N ALA A 341 6.58 11.06 15.05
CA ALA A 341 5.92 12.09 14.25
C ALA A 341 4.39 12.07 14.45
N ILE A 342 3.76 10.91 14.34
CA ILE A 342 2.30 10.76 14.48
C ILE A 342 1.86 11.05 15.92
N LEU A 343 2.56 10.50 16.91
CA LEU A 343 2.22 10.68 18.32
C LEU A 343 2.40 12.14 18.75
N ALA A 344 3.52 12.78 18.42
CA ALA A 344 3.76 14.18 18.73
C ALA A 344 2.73 15.08 18.05
N CYS A 345 2.46 14.85 16.76
CA CYS A 345 1.47 15.59 15.99
C CYS A 345 0.06 15.51 16.62
N SER A 346 -0.39 14.30 16.94
CA SER A 346 -1.72 14.04 17.50
C SER A 346 -1.89 14.58 18.93
N ILE A 347 -0.83 14.58 19.73
CA ILE A 347 -0.81 15.18 21.08
C ILE A 347 -0.85 16.71 20.97
N CYS A 348 0.00 17.31 20.13
CA CYS A 348 0.03 18.75 19.91
C CYS A 348 -1.31 19.32 19.46
N LYS A 349 -2.04 18.57 18.61
CA LYS A 349 -3.39 18.95 18.16
C LYS A 349 -4.53 18.54 19.08
N ARG A 350 -4.26 17.76 20.13
CA ARG A 350 -5.27 17.17 21.04
C ARG A 350 -6.28 16.27 20.31
N GLU A 351 -5.89 15.69 19.17
CA GLU A 351 -6.70 14.83 18.31
C GLU A 351 -6.41 13.34 18.51
N PHE A 352 -5.52 12.99 19.46
CA PHE A 352 -5.10 11.61 19.72
C PHE A 352 -6.26 10.60 19.86
N LYS A 353 -7.30 10.94 20.64
CA LYS A 353 -8.46 10.05 20.82
C LYS A 353 -9.24 9.83 19.52
N LEU A 354 -9.29 10.82 18.64
CA LEU A 354 -9.96 10.73 17.35
C LEU A 354 -9.14 9.86 16.40
N MET A 355 -7.83 10.05 16.37
CA MET A 355 -6.89 9.24 15.57
C MET A 355 -6.94 7.76 15.96
N ILE A 356 -6.94 7.42 17.26
CA ILE A 356 -7.02 6.02 17.70
C ILE A 356 -8.38 5.39 17.39
N LYS A 357 -9.46 6.17 17.41
CA LYS A 357 -10.81 5.70 17.04
C LYS A 357 -11.04 5.68 15.52
N TYR A 358 -10.12 6.22 14.74
CA TYR A 358 -10.25 6.23 13.28
C TYR A 358 -10.21 4.79 12.76
N GLN A 359 -11.24 4.44 11.99
CA GLN A 359 -11.34 3.16 11.31
C GLN A 359 -11.84 3.40 9.88
N GLU A 360 -11.19 2.76 8.92
CA GLU A 360 -11.63 2.78 7.53
C GLU A 360 -12.87 1.88 7.36
N ILE A 361 -13.90 2.39 6.67
CA ILE A 361 -15.28 1.86 6.69
C ILE A 361 -15.45 0.56 5.86
N THR A 362 -14.37 -0.03 5.38
CA THR A 362 -14.38 -1.32 4.67
C THR A 362 -14.73 -2.51 5.59
N ASP A 363 -14.64 -2.36 6.92
CA ASP A 363 -15.05 -3.41 7.88
C ASP A 363 -16.56 -3.34 8.23
N LYS A 364 -17.45 -3.70 7.29
CA LYS A 364 -18.87 -3.94 7.64
C LYS A 364 -19.12 -5.24 8.42
N SER A 365 -18.08 -6.00 8.76
CA SER A 365 -18.18 -7.22 9.57
C SER A 365 -18.56 -6.95 11.03
N ASN A 366 -18.25 -5.77 11.60
CA ASN A 366 -18.47 -5.53 13.04
C ASN A 366 -19.68 -4.64 13.39
N THR A 367 -20.31 -3.95 12.44
CA THR A 367 -21.45 -3.06 12.76
C THR A 367 -22.81 -3.76 12.84
N VAL A 368 -22.91 -5.04 12.46
CA VAL A 368 -24.19 -5.79 12.52
C VAL A 368 -24.41 -6.45 13.89
N ASP A 369 -23.33 -6.72 14.63
CA ASP A 369 -23.39 -7.42 15.92
C ASP A 369 -23.78 -6.50 17.09
N ASP A 370 -23.47 -5.21 17.03
CA ASP A 370 -23.88 -4.26 18.08
C ASP A 370 -25.34 -3.80 17.94
N ALA A 371 -25.87 -3.74 16.72
CA ALA A 371 -27.29 -3.44 16.48
C ALA A 371 -28.22 -4.61 16.90
N SER A 372 -27.71 -5.84 16.86
CA SER A 372 -28.45 -7.04 17.28
C SER A 372 -28.36 -7.32 18.78
N LYS A 373 -27.29 -6.86 19.47
CA LYS A 373 -27.21 -6.89 20.94
C LYS A 373 -28.11 -5.85 21.63
N ASN A 374 -28.25 -4.65 21.07
CA ASN A 374 -29.15 -3.64 21.66
C ASN A 374 -30.64 -3.99 21.51
N LYS A 375 -31.04 -4.70 20.43
CA LYS A 375 -32.43 -5.20 20.29
C LYS A 375 -32.80 -6.36 21.22
N LYS A 376 -31.83 -7.03 21.84
CA LYS A 376 -32.10 -8.11 22.81
C LYS A 376 -32.29 -7.60 24.23
N LYS A 377 -31.71 -6.44 24.60
CA LYS A 377 -31.88 -5.86 25.95
C LYS A 377 -33.23 -5.19 26.17
N ASP A 378 -33.85 -4.63 25.12
CA ASP A 378 -35.15 -3.95 25.24
C ASP A 378 -36.38 -4.90 25.27
N LYS A 379 -36.18 -6.23 25.29
CA LYS A 379 -37.28 -7.21 25.30
C LYS A 379 -37.46 -7.98 26.61
N GLU A 380 -36.63 -7.74 27.64
CA GLU A 380 -36.67 -8.52 28.89
C GLU A 380 -37.33 -7.82 30.09
N GLU A 381 -37.87 -6.60 29.94
CA GLU A 381 -38.61 -5.93 31.04
C GLU A 381 -40.07 -5.63 30.67
N ILE A 382 -40.95 -6.63 30.76
CA ILE A 382 -42.36 -6.42 31.11
C ILE A 382 -42.80 -7.51 32.11
N PRO A 383 -43.34 -7.16 33.30
CA PRO A 383 -43.68 -8.14 34.35
C PRO A 383 -44.97 -8.93 34.06
N LYS A 384 -45.01 -10.16 34.57
CA LYS A 384 -46.18 -11.06 34.63
C LYS A 384 -47.30 -10.48 35.49
N ILE A 385 -48.56 -10.55 35.03
CA ILE A 385 -49.75 -10.65 35.89
C ILE A 385 -50.72 -11.70 35.29
N GLN A 386 -51.26 -12.52 36.20
CA GLN A 386 -52.32 -13.54 36.11
C GLN A 386 -53.60 -13.05 35.38
N GLU A 387 -54.51 -13.85 34.81
CA GLU A 387 -55.26 -14.96 35.43
C GLU A 387 -56.18 -15.69 34.40
N THR A 388 -56.22 -17.03 34.49
CA THR A 388 -57.29 -18.03 34.18
C THR A 388 -57.99 -18.24 32.81
N PRO A 389 -58.40 -19.50 32.50
CA PRO A 389 -58.91 -19.96 31.20
C PRO A 389 -60.44 -20.21 31.19
N VAL A 390 -61.15 -20.02 30.07
CA VAL A 390 -62.36 -20.81 29.70
C VAL A 390 -62.67 -20.70 28.19
N SER A 391 -62.71 -21.88 27.56
CA SER A 391 -63.56 -22.43 26.49
C SER A 391 -64.30 -21.56 25.45
N ASN A 392 -64.38 -22.21 24.28
CA ASN A 392 -65.55 -22.35 23.39
C ASN A 392 -65.81 -21.31 22.28
N ALA A 393 -65.52 -21.82 21.08
CA ALA A 393 -66.51 -22.10 20.05
C ALA A 393 -67.02 -20.96 19.15
N LYS A 394 -66.95 -21.31 17.85
CA LYS A 394 -67.97 -21.13 16.82
C LYS A 394 -68.04 -19.77 16.09
N LYS A 395 -67.73 -19.94 14.80
CA LYS A 395 -68.63 -19.68 13.65
C LYS A 395 -68.66 -18.26 13.05
N ARG A 396 -68.19 -18.26 11.80
CA ARG A 396 -68.93 -17.97 10.56
C ARG A 396 -69.08 -16.49 10.14
N ILE A 397 -68.88 -16.36 8.82
CA ILE A 397 -69.65 -15.53 7.86
C ILE A 397 -69.26 -14.05 7.86
N THR A 398 -69.06 -13.34 6.75
CA THR A 398 -68.91 -13.59 5.29
C THR A 398 -68.69 -12.19 4.68
N ASN A 399 -68.20 -12.17 3.44
CA ASN A 399 -68.48 -11.19 2.38
C ASN A 399 -67.80 -9.82 2.57
N LYS A 400 -67.17 -9.26 1.54
CA LYS A 400 -67.48 -9.34 0.12
C LYS A 400 -66.23 -9.13 -0.72
#